data_AF-A0A3M1XX03-F1
#
_entry.id   AF-A0A3M1XX03-F1
#
_cell.length_a   1.000
_cell.length_b   1.000
_cell.length_c   1.000
_cell.angle_alpha   90.00
_cell.angle_beta   90.00
_cell.angle_gamma   90.00
#
_symmetry.space_group_name_H-M   'P 1'
#
loop_
_entity.id
_entity.type
_entity.pdbx_description
1 polymer ?
#
loop_
_entity_poly.entity_id
_entity_poly.type
_entity_poly.pdbx_seq_one_letter_code
_entity_poly.pdbx_strand_id
1 'polypeptide(L)'
;MSKHAFISYKAEDANFVIQLATDLKNAGFRVWVDRLQGIVTGDEWLAAIGKALENSSALIAVITPEYFTTRYCRDELIYAYLHDIRIIPIILRPIDFKTIPKNLFWLEDIHFISFENYAYDEQIYKDGLAAIQDRLRKID
;
A
#
# COMPACT_ATOMS: atom_id res chain seq x y z
N MET A 1 0.94 18.45 12.55
CA MET A 1 2.05 17.63 12.01
C MET A 1 1.65 17.19 10.62
N SER A 2 2.49 17.38 9.60
CA SER A 2 2.23 16.78 8.29
C SER A 2 2.05 15.26 8.49
N LYS A 3 1.09 14.63 7.80
CA LYS A 3 0.88 13.18 7.79
C LYS A 3 1.68 12.49 6.67
N HIS A 4 2.03 11.22 6.83
CA HIS A 4 2.84 10.46 5.87
C HIS A 4 2.00 9.46 5.08
N ALA A 5 2.47 9.02 3.92
CA ALA A 5 1.89 7.87 3.22
C ALA A 5 2.56 6.58 3.69
N PHE A 6 1.78 5.62 4.17
CA PHE A 6 2.26 4.30 4.57
C PHE A 6 2.24 3.36 3.35
N ILE A 7 3.31 2.62 3.09
CA ILE A 7 3.33 1.58 2.04
C ILE A 7 3.21 0.20 2.69
N SER A 8 2.09 -0.47 2.44
CA SER A 8 1.84 -1.86 2.82
C SER A 8 2.19 -2.78 1.65
N TYR A 9 3.02 -3.78 1.89
CA TYR A 9 3.53 -4.67 0.86
C TYR A 9 4.03 -6.00 1.42
N LYS A 10 4.19 -6.99 0.55
CA LYS A 10 4.81 -8.27 0.88
C LYS A 10 6.32 -8.19 0.76
N ALA A 11 7.03 -8.88 1.64
CA ALA A 11 8.50 -8.91 1.70
C ALA A 11 9.20 -9.10 0.35
N GLU A 12 8.63 -9.98 -0.46
CA GLU A 12 9.09 -10.38 -1.77
C GLU A 12 9.05 -9.22 -2.79
N ASP A 13 8.24 -8.18 -2.52
CA ASP A 13 8.03 -7.00 -3.35
C ASP A 13 8.92 -5.80 -2.92
N ALA A 14 9.87 -6.03 -2.00
CA ALA A 14 10.70 -4.97 -1.41
C ALA A 14 11.48 -4.15 -2.45
N ASN A 15 12.00 -4.78 -3.52
CA ASN A 15 12.77 -4.07 -4.54
C ASN A 15 11.93 -2.98 -5.23
N PHE A 16 10.71 -3.32 -5.62
CA PHE A 16 9.76 -2.37 -6.21
C PHE A 16 9.39 -1.27 -5.20
N VAL A 17 9.12 -1.64 -3.95
CA VAL A 17 8.72 -0.68 -2.91
C VAL A 17 9.83 0.29 -2.55
N ILE A 18 11.08 -0.15 -2.51
CA ILE A 18 12.23 0.72 -2.27
C ILE A 18 12.36 1.75 -3.40
N GLN A 19 12.19 1.32 -4.65
CA GLN A 19 12.20 2.23 -5.80
C GLN A 19 11.06 3.25 -5.70
N LEU A 20 9.81 2.78 -5.52
CA LEU A 20 8.63 3.63 -5.40
C LEU A 20 8.75 4.63 -4.25
N ALA A 21 9.19 4.17 -3.07
CA ALA A 21 9.35 5.03 -1.90
C ALA A 21 10.45 6.08 -2.11
N THR A 22 11.53 5.73 -2.82
CA THR A 22 12.61 6.67 -3.15
C THR A 22 12.10 7.75 -4.10
N ASP A 23 11.37 7.37 -5.15
CA ASP A 23 10.85 8.32 -6.14
C ASP A 23 9.77 9.24 -5.56
N LEU A 24 8.90 8.72 -4.69
CA LEU A 24 7.93 9.54 -3.95
C LEU A 24 8.63 10.53 -3.00
N LYS A 25 9.69 10.10 -2.31
CA LYS A 25 10.47 11.01 -1.45
C LYS A 25 11.18 12.09 -2.25
N ASN A 26 11.76 11.74 -3.39
CA ASN A 26 12.39 12.69 -4.32
C ASN A 26 11.38 13.71 -4.87
N ALA A 27 10.11 13.31 -5.01
CA ALA A 27 9.01 14.20 -5.38
C ALA A 27 8.43 15.01 -4.20
N GLY A 28 9.02 14.93 -3.01
CA GLY A 28 8.65 15.72 -1.82
C GLY A 28 7.59 15.09 -0.92
N PHE A 29 7.15 13.85 -1.19
CA PHE A 29 6.20 13.16 -0.32
C PHE A 29 6.90 12.53 0.88
N ARG A 30 6.26 12.58 2.04
CA ARG A 30 6.73 11.86 3.22
C ARG A 30 6.14 10.46 3.23
N VAL A 31 7.00 9.48 3.01
CA VAL A 31 6.63 8.07 2.87
C VAL A 31 7.26 7.27 3.99
N TRP A 32 6.46 6.39 4.59
CA TRP A 32 6.88 5.38 5.54
C TRP A 32 6.69 4.00 4.92
N VAL A 33 7.70 3.14 5.07
CA VAL A 33 7.71 1.77 4.54
C VAL A 33 7.91 0.85 5.73
N ASP A 34 6.98 -0.08 5.94
CA ASP A 34 7.12 -1.02 7.03
C ASP A 34 8.26 -2.01 6.78
N ARG A 35 9.03 -2.31 7.82
CA ARG A 35 9.97 -3.44 7.84
C ARG A 35 9.56 -4.51 8.85
N LEU A 36 8.38 -4.41 9.47
CA LEU A 36 7.86 -5.38 10.44
C LEU A 36 7.48 -6.69 9.75
N GLN A 37 8.49 -7.41 9.28
CA GLN A 37 8.41 -8.82 8.88
C GLN A 37 8.80 -9.74 10.05
N GLY A 38 8.50 -9.33 11.28
CA GLY A 38 8.78 -10.08 12.50
C GLY A 38 7.53 -10.72 13.08
N ILE A 39 7.70 -11.79 13.86
CA ILE A 39 6.64 -12.32 14.72
C ILE A 39 6.43 -11.29 15.83
N VAL A 40 5.44 -10.42 15.65
CA VAL A 40 4.99 -9.48 16.67
C VAL A 40 3.78 -10.10 17.36
N THR A 41 3.76 -10.11 18.69
CA THR A 41 2.60 -10.59 19.44
C THR A 41 1.37 -9.71 19.17
N GLY A 42 0.16 -10.23 19.33
CA GLY A 42 -1.07 -9.52 18.93
C GLY A 42 -1.21 -8.10 19.51
N ASP A 43 -0.77 -7.89 20.75
CA ASP A 43 -0.84 -6.59 21.43
C ASP A 43 0.24 -5.62 20.95
N GLU A 44 1.47 -6.11 20.73
CA GLU A 44 2.57 -5.31 20.18
C GLU A 44 2.29 -4.91 18.72
N TRP A 45 1.59 -5.77 17.98
CA TRP A 45 1.22 -5.56 16.59
C TRP A 45 0.19 -4.43 16.45
N LEU A 46 -0.88 -4.48 17.26
CA LEU A 46 -1.89 -3.42 17.34
C LEU A 46 -1.26 -2.08 17.74
N ALA A 47 -0.32 -2.10 18.69
CA ALA A 47 0.37 -0.89 19.13
C ALA A 47 1.34 -0.32 18.09
N ALA A 48 2.02 -1.18 17.32
CA ALA A 48 2.98 -0.77 16.30
C ALA A 48 2.30 -0.22 15.04
N ILE A 49 1.28 -0.93 14.53
CA ILE A 49 0.55 -0.54 13.32
C ILE A 49 -0.42 0.58 13.58
N GLY A 50 -1.10 0.55 14.73
CA GLY A 50 -1.97 1.65 15.17
C GLY A 50 -1.23 2.97 15.07
N LYS A 51 -0.01 3.08 15.64
CA LYS A 51 0.76 4.34 15.60
C LYS A 51 1.22 4.75 14.20
N ALA A 52 1.63 3.81 13.35
CA ALA A 52 2.09 4.12 12.01
C ALA A 52 0.92 4.57 11.12
N LEU A 53 -0.18 3.81 11.11
CA LEU A 53 -1.37 4.15 10.31
C LEU A 53 -2.15 5.33 10.88
N GLU A 54 -2.28 5.49 12.19
CA GLU A 54 -2.97 6.62 12.83
C GLU A 54 -2.36 7.98 12.44
N ASN A 55 -1.04 8.01 12.22
CA ASN A 55 -0.34 9.21 11.78
C ASN A 55 -0.17 9.31 10.25
N SER A 56 -0.82 8.41 9.50
CA SER A 56 -0.79 8.40 8.05
C SER A 56 -1.95 9.20 7.45
N SER A 57 -1.71 9.83 6.31
CA SER A 57 -2.76 10.43 5.48
C SER A 57 -3.27 9.43 4.45
N ALA A 58 -2.46 8.42 4.10
CA ALA A 58 -2.79 7.43 3.10
C ALA A 58 -2.14 6.09 3.40
N LEU A 59 -2.81 5.03 2.97
CA LEU A 59 -2.26 3.69 2.79
C LEU A 59 -2.07 3.42 1.30
N ILE A 60 -0.83 3.24 0.84
CA ILE A 60 -0.51 2.68 -0.47
C ILE A 60 -0.41 1.16 -0.30
N ALA A 61 -1.41 0.42 -0.81
CA ALA A 61 -1.44 -1.04 -0.75
C ALA A 61 -0.86 -1.62 -2.04
N VAL A 62 0.30 -2.26 -1.95
CA VAL A 62 1.00 -2.91 -3.06
C VAL A 62 0.49 -4.32 -3.24
N ILE A 63 -0.53 -4.48 -4.07
CA ILE A 63 -1.30 -5.70 -4.18
C ILE A 63 -0.67 -6.64 -5.21
N THR A 64 -0.47 -7.86 -4.75
CA THR A 64 0.03 -9.02 -5.48
C THR A 64 -0.79 -10.25 -5.03
N PRO A 65 -0.75 -11.39 -5.72
CA PRO A 65 -1.43 -12.60 -5.25
C PRO A 65 -1.07 -12.98 -3.82
N GLU A 66 0.18 -12.73 -3.41
CA GLU A 66 0.69 -13.05 -2.08
C GLU A 66 0.25 -12.03 -1.01
N TYR A 67 -0.19 -10.83 -1.40
CA TYR A 67 -0.59 -9.76 -0.48
C TYR A 67 -1.68 -10.22 0.50
N PHE A 68 -2.68 -10.94 -0.01
CA PHE A 68 -3.80 -11.44 0.79
C PHE A 68 -3.48 -12.70 1.58
N THR A 69 -2.27 -13.26 1.49
CA THR A 69 -1.90 -14.50 2.21
C THR A 69 -1.51 -14.22 3.66
N THR A 70 -0.87 -13.07 3.92
CA THR A 70 -0.44 -12.68 5.26
C THR A 70 -1.55 -11.97 6.03
N ARG A 71 -1.63 -12.25 7.33
CA ARG A 71 -2.55 -11.54 8.23
C ARG A 71 -2.21 -10.05 8.34
N TYR A 72 -0.92 -9.71 8.33
CA TYR A 72 -0.43 -8.34 8.52
C TYR A 72 -0.98 -7.37 7.47
N CYS A 73 -0.71 -7.63 6.19
CA CYS A 73 -1.20 -6.79 5.08
C CYS A 73 -2.73 -6.71 5.04
N ARG A 74 -3.44 -7.81 5.34
CA ARG A 74 -4.91 -7.79 5.42
C ARG A 74 -5.39 -6.89 6.54
N ASP A 75 -4.81 -7.01 7.72
CA ASP A 75 -5.27 -6.27 8.89
C ASP A 75 -4.89 -4.77 8.76
N GLU A 76 -3.76 -4.40 8.15
CA GLU A 76 -3.43 -3.00 7.78
C GLU A 76 -4.44 -2.40 6.81
N LEU A 77 -4.79 -3.16 5.78
CA LEU A 77 -5.75 -2.75 4.77
C LEU A 77 -7.15 -2.55 5.38
N ILE A 78 -7.57 -3.47 6.24
CA ILE A 78 -8.83 -3.38 7.00
C ILE A 78 -8.80 -2.18 7.95
N TYR A 79 -7.69 -1.97 8.66
CA TYR A 79 -7.54 -0.82 9.57
C TYR A 79 -7.69 0.49 8.81
N ALA A 80 -6.99 0.64 7.68
CA ALA A 80 -7.09 1.85 6.86
C ALA A 80 -8.53 2.10 6.39
N TYR A 81 -9.24 1.04 5.98
CA TYR A 81 -10.64 1.11 5.58
C TYR A 81 -11.57 1.54 6.72
N LEU A 82 -11.42 0.94 7.91
CA LEU A 82 -12.29 1.21 9.07
C LEU A 82 -12.05 2.60 9.69
N HIS A 83 -10.87 3.19 9.48
CA HIS A 83 -10.47 4.47 10.06
C HIS A 83 -10.49 5.63 9.04
N ASP A 84 -11.13 5.45 7.89
CA ASP A 84 -11.21 6.45 6.81
C ASP A 84 -9.82 6.97 6.34
N ILE A 85 -8.78 6.15 6.51
CA ILE A 85 -7.46 6.45 5.95
C ILE A 85 -7.53 6.22 4.45
N ARG A 86 -7.05 7.18 3.66
CA ARG A 86 -7.16 7.09 2.21
C ARG A 86 -6.38 5.91 1.66
N ILE A 87 -7.08 4.93 1.09
CA ILE A 87 -6.45 3.78 0.43
C ILE A 87 -6.14 4.13 -1.04
N ILE A 88 -4.88 3.94 -1.43
CA ILE A 88 -4.38 3.98 -2.80
C ILE A 88 -3.94 2.56 -3.15
N PRO A 89 -4.83 1.72 -3.69
CA PRO A 89 -4.45 0.37 -4.05
C PRO A 89 -3.75 0.37 -5.40
N ILE A 90 -2.65 -0.37 -5.49
CA ILE A 90 -1.92 -0.58 -6.73
C ILE A 90 -1.81 -2.07 -7.02
N ILE A 91 -1.87 -2.48 -8.28
CA ILE A 91 -1.68 -3.87 -8.71
C ILE A 91 -0.27 -3.99 -9.28
N LEU A 92 0.62 -4.68 -8.57
CA LEU A 92 1.98 -4.94 -9.05
C LEU A 92 2.06 -6.20 -9.92
N ARG A 93 1.21 -7.18 -9.64
CA ARG A 93 1.06 -8.41 -10.43
C ARG A 93 -0.43 -8.76 -10.56
N PRO A 94 -0.85 -9.39 -11.68
CA PRO A 94 -2.24 -9.78 -11.87
C PRO A 94 -2.76 -10.59 -10.68
N ILE A 95 -3.96 -10.26 -10.20
CA ILE A 95 -4.65 -11.01 -9.15
C ILE A 95 -5.93 -11.63 -9.69
N ASP A 96 -6.28 -12.81 -9.18
CA ASP A 96 -7.63 -13.33 -9.35
C ASP A 96 -8.51 -12.73 -8.23
N PHE A 97 -9.41 -11.81 -8.59
CA PHE A 97 -10.33 -11.18 -7.64
C PHE A 97 -11.17 -12.19 -6.86
N LYS A 98 -11.39 -13.41 -7.38
CA LYS A 98 -12.09 -14.49 -6.66
C LYS A 98 -11.32 -15.01 -5.45
N THR A 99 -10.01 -14.76 -5.39
CA THR A 99 -9.13 -15.16 -4.28
C THR A 99 -9.07 -14.12 -3.18
N ILE A 100 -9.64 -12.93 -3.40
CA ILE A 100 -9.72 -11.89 -2.38
C ILE A 100 -10.65 -12.38 -1.26
N PRO A 101 -10.23 -12.29 0.02
CA PRO A 101 -11.09 -12.58 1.15
C PRO A 101 -12.41 -11.81 1.08
N LYS A 102 -13.54 -12.51 1.22
CA LYS A 102 -14.88 -11.92 1.04
C LYS A 102 -15.18 -10.74 1.97
N ASN A 103 -14.50 -10.63 3.11
CA ASN A 103 -14.60 -9.49 4.02
C ASN A 103 -13.93 -8.21 3.48
N LEU A 104 -13.27 -8.28 2.32
CA LEU A 104 -12.69 -7.15 1.59
C LEU A 104 -13.46 -6.83 0.30
N PHE A 105 -14.76 -7.16 0.24
CA PHE A 105 -15.62 -6.98 -0.93
C PHE A 105 -15.60 -5.54 -1.49
N TRP A 106 -15.36 -4.54 -0.64
CA TRP A 106 -15.23 -3.14 -1.04
C TRP A 106 -14.07 -2.88 -2.00
N LEU A 107 -13.08 -3.79 -2.11
CA LEU A 107 -11.96 -3.65 -3.06
C LEU A 107 -12.44 -3.66 -4.51
N GLU A 108 -13.54 -4.35 -4.80
CA GLU A 108 -14.10 -4.47 -6.15
C GLU A 108 -14.58 -3.11 -6.70
N ASP A 109 -14.97 -2.19 -5.83
CA ASP A 109 -15.47 -0.86 -6.20
C ASP A 109 -14.37 0.22 -6.24
N ILE A 110 -13.11 -0.13 -5.91
CA ILE A 110 -12.01 0.84 -5.88
C ILE A 110 -11.21 0.81 -7.19
N HIS A 111 -10.84 1.99 -7.67
CA HIS A 111 -9.94 2.12 -8.81
C HIS A 111 -8.47 1.86 -8.43
N PHE A 112 -7.92 0.78 -8.97
CA PHE A 112 -6.51 0.40 -8.83
C PHE A 112 -5.61 1.16 -9.81
N ILE A 113 -4.37 1.43 -9.39
CA ILE A 113 -3.30 1.84 -10.30
C ILE A 113 -2.52 0.60 -10.70
N SER A 114 -2.48 0.26 -11.99
CA SER A 114 -1.74 -0.92 -12.46
C SER A 114 -0.27 -0.57 -12.68
N PHE A 115 0.61 -1.44 -12.16
CA PHE A 115 2.04 -1.53 -12.44
C PHE A 115 2.38 -2.86 -13.11
N GLU A 116 1.38 -3.58 -13.62
CA GLU A 116 1.60 -4.87 -14.28
C GLU A 116 2.55 -4.68 -15.47
N ASN A 117 3.56 -5.53 -15.58
CA ASN A 117 4.56 -5.49 -16.65
C ASN A 117 5.44 -4.21 -16.69
N TYR A 118 5.51 -3.42 -15.61
CA TYR A 118 6.37 -2.22 -15.56
C TYR A 118 7.85 -2.49 -15.86
N ALA A 119 8.33 -3.72 -15.64
CA ALA A 119 9.69 -4.13 -15.96
C ALA A 119 9.97 -4.21 -17.48
N TYR A 120 8.91 -4.31 -18.31
CA TYR A 120 9.00 -4.39 -19.77
C TYR A 120 8.69 -3.07 -20.46
N ASP A 121 8.01 -2.16 -19.77
CA ASP A 121 7.67 -0.82 -20.27
C ASP A 121 7.80 0.22 -19.14
N GLU A 122 8.82 1.05 -19.24
CA GLU A 122 9.10 2.11 -18.26
C GLU A 122 7.96 3.15 -18.19
N GLN A 123 7.17 3.30 -19.25
CA GLN A 123 6.05 4.24 -19.27
C GLN A 123 4.97 3.83 -18.26
N ILE A 124 4.74 2.53 -18.08
CA ILE A 124 3.80 2.00 -17.07
C ILE A 124 4.22 2.46 -15.67
N TYR A 125 5.52 2.39 -15.36
CA TYR A 125 6.03 2.86 -14.07
C TYR A 125 5.84 4.37 -13.90
N LYS A 126 6.16 5.16 -14.93
CA LYS A 126 6.03 6.62 -14.92
C LYS A 126 4.58 7.06 -14.73
N ASP A 127 3.64 6.45 -15.45
CA ASP A 127 2.22 6.75 -15.37
C ASP A 127 1.64 6.35 -14.01
N GLY A 128 2.00 5.16 -13.52
CA GLY A 128 1.61 4.69 -12.20
C GLY A 128 2.12 5.60 -11.08
N LEU A 129 3.40 6.00 -11.15
CA LEU A 129 4.00 6.93 -10.20
C LEU A 129 3.26 8.28 -10.21
N ALA A 130 3.02 8.85 -11.40
CA ALA A 130 2.28 10.10 -11.54
C ALA A 130 0.86 10.01 -10.94
N ALA A 131 0.15 8.91 -11.19
CA ALA A 131 -1.17 8.67 -10.64
C ALA A 131 -1.17 8.56 -9.09
N ILE A 132 -0.15 7.93 -8.49
CA ILE A 132 0.01 7.90 -7.03
C ILE A 132 0.23 9.33 -6.51
N GLN A 133 1.16 10.08 -7.11
CA GLN A 133 1.46 11.44 -6.69
C GLN A 133 0.22 12.35 -6.77
N ASP A 134 -0.58 12.24 -7.83
CA ASP A 134 -1.82 13.01 -8.00
C ASP A 134 -2.87 12.66 -6.95
N ARG A 135 -2.97 11.38 -6.56
CA ARG A 135 -3.85 10.98 -5.45
C ARG A 135 -3.34 11.54 -4.13
N LEU A 136 -2.04 11.45 -3.86
CA LEU A 136 -1.44 11.95 -2.62
C LEU A 136 -1.59 13.47 -2.47
N ARG A 137 -1.48 14.25 -3.56
CA ARG A 137 -1.69 15.71 -3.55
C ARG A 137 -3.12 16.12 -3.21
N LYS A 138 -4.10 15.23 -3.41
CA LYS A 138 -5.52 15.47 -3.14
C LYS A 138 -5.94 15.06 -1.72
N ILE A 139 -4.99 14.64 -0.88
CA ILE A 139 -5.24 14.25 0.50
C ILE A 139 -4.82 15.43 1.36
N ASP A 140 -5.81 16.18 1.82
CA ASP A 140 -5.66 17.35 2.69
C ASP A 140 -4.95 17.02 4.03
#